data_AF-A0A497DAT8-F1
#
_entry.id   AF-A0A497DAT8-F1
#
_cell.length_a   1.000
_cell.length_b   1.000
_cell.length_c   1.000
_cell.angle_alpha   90.00
_cell.angle_beta   90.00
_cell.angle_gamma   90.00
#
_symmetry.space_group_name_H-M   'P 1'
#
loop_
_entity.id
_entity.type
_entity.pdbx_description
1 polymer ?
#
loop_
_entity_poly.entity_id
_entity_poly.type
_entity_poly.pdbx_seq_one_letter_code
_entity_poly.pdbx_strand_id
1 'polypeptide(L)'
;ESQTLEFLNLDSNAYVANIAQIEIEETIYDYRAGEEIFGEYYYYDFELNALIVNSWIELKEYNKTGNGEQLYFATDMITDDFDGEFYTDLFAGEVRFAYNVDTLETEDLYNFAYLLGRKYASYTIDWMVNKYLDENIPEGKRSDNYWRYDPYRKEFYPEEEDRFIPMDE
;
A
#
# COMPACT_ATOMS: atom_id res chain seq x y z
N GLU A 1 6.36 -29.52 -0.93
CA GLU A 1 5.82 -30.29 0.22
C GLU A 1 6.72 -30.32 1.48
N SER A 2 8.06 -30.26 1.38
CA SER A 2 8.97 -30.34 2.55
C SER A 2 8.93 -29.15 3.52
N GLN A 3 8.94 -27.90 3.01
CA GLN A 3 9.07 -26.70 3.84
C GLN A 3 7.78 -26.30 4.58
N THR A 4 6.62 -26.54 3.96
CA THR A 4 5.32 -26.29 4.62
C THR A 4 5.16 -27.21 5.81
N LEU A 5 5.47 -28.51 5.66
CA LEU A 5 5.37 -29.46 6.77
C LEU A 5 6.36 -29.14 7.89
N GLU A 6 7.56 -28.66 7.55
CA GLU A 6 8.56 -28.18 8.51
C GLU A 6 8.08 -26.95 9.28
N PHE A 7 7.46 -25.98 8.60
CA PHE A 7 6.84 -24.80 9.23
C PHE A 7 5.73 -25.19 10.21
N LEU A 8 4.85 -26.13 9.85
CA LEU A 8 3.74 -26.59 10.68
C LEU A 8 4.20 -27.36 11.93
N ASN A 9 5.43 -27.89 11.93
CA ASN A 9 6.01 -28.65 13.04
C ASN A 9 6.87 -27.79 13.99
N LEU A 10 6.97 -26.47 13.77
CA LEU A 10 7.68 -25.57 14.68
C LEU A 10 6.88 -25.35 15.97
N ASP A 11 7.51 -25.61 17.11
CA ASP A 11 6.91 -25.43 18.43
C ASP A 11 6.86 -23.93 18.80
N SER A 12 5.66 -23.38 18.66
CA SER A 12 5.13 -22.07 19.13
C SER A 12 5.52 -20.78 18.38
N ASN A 13 4.51 -19.90 18.24
CA ASN A 13 4.47 -18.58 17.59
C ASN A 13 4.54 -18.53 16.05
N ALA A 14 3.82 -19.43 15.38
CA ALA A 14 3.64 -19.37 13.92
C ALA A 14 2.35 -18.61 13.54
N TYR A 15 2.46 -17.76 12.52
CA TYR A 15 1.34 -17.01 11.93
C TYR A 15 1.20 -17.38 10.46
N VAL A 16 -0.04 -17.44 9.99
CA VAL A 16 -0.37 -17.69 8.58
C VAL A 16 -1.01 -16.43 8.03
N ALA A 17 -0.44 -15.93 6.94
CA ALA A 17 -1.06 -14.93 6.08
C ALA A 17 -1.58 -15.65 4.83
N ASN A 18 -2.89 -15.67 4.67
CA ASN A 18 -3.55 -16.26 3.51
C ASN A 18 -4.12 -15.14 2.63
N ILE A 19 -3.82 -15.19 1.33
CA ILE A 19 -4.45 -14.30 0.36
C ILE A 19 -5.78 -14.93 0.01
N ALA A 20 -6.87 -14.37 0.54
CA ALA A 20 -8.23 -14.88 0.31
C ALA A 20 -8.70 -14.54 -1.11
N GLN A 21 -8.48 -13.30 -1.53
CA GLN A 21 -8.86 -12.81 -2.84
C GLN A 21 -7.94 -11.67 -3.29
N ILE A 22 -7.70 -11.60 -4.60
CA ILE A 22 -7.18 -10.42 -5.28
C ILE A 22 -8.16 -10.09 -6.41
N GLU A 23 -8.51 -8.83 -6.52
CA GLU A 23 -9.24 -8.27 -7.64
C GLU A 23 -8.40 -7.17 -8.29
N ILE A 24 -8.45 -7.12 -9.61
CA ILE A 24 -7.73 -6.17 -10.43
C ILE A 24 -8.75 -5.43 -11.28
N GLU A 25 -8.75 -4.10 -11.20
CA GLU A 25 -9.63 -3.23 -11.95
C GLU A 25 -8.80 -2.32 -12.86
N GLU A 26 -9.14 -2.30 -14.15
CA GLU A 26 -8.62 -1.30 -15.09
C GLU A 26 -9.53 -0.08 -15.07
N THR A 27 -8.94 1.11 -14.95
CA THR A 27 -9.67 2.38 -14.89
C THR A 27 -8.87 3.51 -15.54
N ILE A 28 -9.49 4.69 -15.61
CA ILE A 28 -8.84 5.94 -15.96
C ILE A 28 -8.72 6.78 -14.69
N TYR A 29 -7.52 7.32 -14.47
CA TYR A 29 -7.23 8.24 -13.39
C TYR A 29 -7.15 9.68 -13.92
N ASP A 30 -8.08 10.52 -13.46
CA ASP A 30 -8.12 11.93 -13.80
C ASP A 30 -7.04 12.69 -12.99
N TYR A 31 -5.97 13.10 -13.67
CA TYR A 31 -4.87 13.85 -13.08
C TYR A 31 -4.88 15.31 -13.53
N ARG A 32 -4.69 16.24 -12.59
CA ARG A 32 -4.56 17.68 -12.89
C ARG A 32 -3.14 18.15 -12.59
N ALA A 33 -2.38 18.45 -13.63
CA ALA A 33 -1.14 19.21 -13.49
C ALA A 33 -1.50 20.70 -13.34
N GLY A 34 -1.02 21.36 -12.29
CA GLY A 34 -1.30 22.78 -12.10
C GLY A 34 -0.18 23.51 -11.38
N GLU A 35 0.02 24.77 -11.77
CA GLU A 35 1.08 25.62 -11.27
C GLU A 35 0.63 27.09 -11.23
N GLU A 36 1.07 27.82 -10.20
CA GLU A 36 0.86 29.26 -10.09
C GLU A 36 2.03 30.01 -10.74
N ILE A 37 1.74 30.78 -11.80
CA ILE A 37 2.73 31.55 -12.54
C ILE A 37 2.26 33.01 -12.60
N PHE A 38 3.09 33.92 -12.06
CA PHE A 38 2.80 35.36 -11.98
C PHE A 38 1.44 35.72 -11.34
N GLY A 39 0.98 34.93 -10.38
CA GLY A 39 -0.29 35.15 -9.67
C GLY A 39 -1.53 34.65 -10.41
N GLU A 40 -1.36 33.97 -11.54
CA GLU A 40 -2.41 33.27 -12.27
C GLU A 40 -2.19 31.76 -12.15
N TYR A 41 -3.27 30.99 -11.92
CA TYR A 41 -3.20 29.53 -11.81
C TYR A 41 -3.43 28.88 -13.18
N TYR A 42 -2.42 28.21 -13.69
CA TYR A 42 -2.48 27.43 -14.92
C TYR A 42 -2.68 25.96 -14.57
N TYR A 43 -3.49 25.26 -15.36
CA TYR A 43 -3.66 23.82 -15.21
C TYR A 43 -3.91 23.14 -16.54
N TYR A 44 -3.62 21.84 -16.56
CA TYR A 44 -3.94 20.94 -17.66
C TYR A 44 -4.39 19.59 -17.07
N ASP A 45 -5.48 19.04 -17.63
CA ASP A 45 -6.09 17.80 -17.19
C ASP A 45 -5.65 16.64 -18.09
N PHE A 46 -5.30 15.51 -17.47
CA PHE A 46 -4.84 14.28 -18.10
C PHE A 46 -5.73 13.11 -17.68
N GLU A 47 -6.00 12.23 -18.63
CA GLU A 47 -6.57 10.91 -18.39
C GLU A 47 -5.42 9.91 -18.46
N LEU A 48 -5.01 9.37 -17.32
CA LEU A 48 -3.96 8.35 -17.23
C LEU A 48 -4.59 6.96 -17.16
N ASN A 49 -4.03 5.98 -17.86
CA ASN A 49 -4.42 4.60 -17.60
C ASN A 49 -4.03 4.24 -16.17
N ALA A 50 -4.89 3.50 -15.50
CA ALA A 50 -4.68 3.11 -14.13
C ALA A 50 -5.16 1.69 -13.87
N LEU A 51 -4.51 1.04 -12.93
CA LEU A 51 -4.88 -0.27 -12.44
C LEU A 51 -4.95 -0.24 -10.92
N ILE A 52 -6.09 -0.68 -10.39
CA ILE A 52 -6.34 -0.81 -8.96
C ILE A 52 -6.23 -2.29 -8.59
N VAL A 53 -5.49 -2.60 -7.54
CA VAL A 53 -5.39 -3.93 -6.95
C VAL A 53 -6.05 -3.90 -5.58
N ASN A 54 -7.19 -4.58 -5.48
CA ASN A 54 -7.92 -4.80 -4.25
C ASN A 54 -7.52 -6.18 -3.69
N SER A 55 -7.07 -6.24 -2.44
CA SER A 55 -6.54 -7.46 -1.81
C SER A 55 -7.21 -7.74 -0.48
N TRP A 56 -7.67 -8.99 -0.32
CA TRP A 56 -8.23 -9.50 0.93
C TRP A 56 -7.29 -10.54 1.51
N ILE A 57 -6.84 -10.30 2.75
CA ILE A 57 -5.81 -11.10 3.41
C ILE A 57 -6.33 -11.54 4.77
N GLU A 58 -6.30 -12.85 5.03
CA GLU A 58 -6.63 -13.43 6.32
C GLU A 58 -5.35 -13.61 7.12
N LEU A 59 -5.31 -13.05 8.33
CA LEU A 59 -4.21 -13.25 9.27
C LEU A 59 -4.70 -14.07 10.46
N LYS A 60 -3.99 -15.16 10.77
CA LYS A 60 -4.31 -16.02 11.92
C LYS A 60 -3.08 -16.62 12.58
N GLU A 61 -3.21 -16.86 13.89
CA GLU A 61 -2.25 -17.70 14.62
C GLU A 61 -2.48 -19.17 14.26
N TYR A 62 -1.43 -19.90 13.92
CA TYR A 62 -1.54 -21.27 13.43
C TYR A 62 -2.18 -22.24 14.47
N ASN A 63 -1.82 -22.10 15.74
CA ASN A 63 -2.21 -23.03 16.79
C ASN A 63 -3.52 -22.67 17.53
N LYS A 64 -4.18 -21.58 17.14
CA LYS A 64 -5.38 -21.08 17.84
C LYS A 64 -6.63 -21.57 17.11
N THR A 65 -7.34 -22.53 17.70
CA THR A 65 -8.61 -23.06 17.19
C THR A 65 -9.78 -22.20 17.68
N GLY A 66 -10.51 -21.52 16.78
CA GLY A 66 -11.64 -20.62 17.09
C GLY A 66 -11.78 -19.46 16.08
N ASN A 67 -12.67 -18.48 16.34
CA ASN A 67 -12.87 -17.21 15.59
C ASN A 67 -11.63 -16.28 15.62
N GLY A 68 -10.46 -16.79 15.24
CA GLY A 68 -9.18 -16.09 15.28
C GLY A 68 -8.66 -15.65 13.91
N GLU A 69 -9.47 -15.83 12.87
CA GLU A 69 -9.19 -15.38 11.51
C GLU A 69 -9.76 -13.98 11.38
N GLN A 70 -8.88 -12.98 11.23
CA GLN A 70 -9.31 -11.63 10.92
C GLN A 70 -9.02 -11.35 9.45
N LEU A 71 -10.06 -10.97 8.71
CA LEU A 71 -9.95 -10.54 7.33
C LEU A 71 -9.52 -9.07 7.29
N TYR A 72 -8.57 -8.78 6.42
CA TYR A 72 -8.06 -7.45 6.18
C TYR A 72 -8.17 -7.09 4.71
N PHE A 73 -8.36 -5.81 4.45
CA PHE A 73 -8.39 -5.23 3.13
C PHE A 73 -7.20 -4.29 2.91
N ALA A 74 -6.66 -4.30 1.70
CA ALA A 74 -5.74 -3.29 1.19
C ALA A 74 -6.10 -2.98 -0.27
N THR A 75 -5.94 -1.71 -0.65
CA THR A 75 -6.11 -1.25 -2.03
C THR A 75 -4.93 -0.39 -2.42
N ASP A 76 -4.45 -0.60 -3.63
CA ASP A 76 -3.30 0.10 -4.18
C ASP A 76 -3.53 0.36 -5.67
N MET A 77 -3.01 1.48 -6.17
CA MET A 77 -3.15 1.89 -7.57
C MET A 77 -1.77 2.15 -8.18
N ILE A 78 -1.63 1.77 -9.45
CA ILE A 78 -0.56 2.24 -10.33
C ILE A 78 -1.19 2.96 -11.52
N THR A 79 -0.53 3.98 -12.03
CA THR A 79 -0.96 4.76 -13.21
C THR A 79 0.15 4.79 -14.25
N ASP A 80 -0.16 5.28 -15.45
CA ASP A 80 0.86 5.75 -16.39
C ASP A 80 1.82 6.71 -15.66
N ASP A 81 3.11 6.66 -16.05
CA ASP A 81 4.11 7.56 -15.50
C ASP A 81 4.02 8.91 -16.22
N PHE A 82 3.80 9.95 -15.44
CA PHE A 82 3.55 11.31 -15.93
C PHE A 82 4.65 12.24 -15.46
N ASP A 83 5.26 12.94 -16.42
CA ASP A 83 6.16 14.06 -16.14
C ASP A 83 5.75 15.27 -16.98
N GLY A 84 5.77 16.45 -16.38
CA GLY A 84 5.40 17.66 -17.08
C GLY A 84 5.65 18.93 -16.28
N GLU A 85 5.90 20.01 -17.00
CA GLU A 85 6.22 21.31 -16.45
C GLU A 85 5.56 22.44 -17.24
N PHE A 86 5.14 23.49 -16.53
CA PHE A 86 4.78 24.75 -17.17
C PHE A 86 6.05 25.58 -17.38
N TYR A 87 6.13 26.24 -18.53
CA TYR A 87 7.20 27.20 -18.80
C TYR A 87 6.66 28.43 -19.53
N THR A 88 7.31 29.57 -19.29
CA THR A 88 6.93 30.84 -19.90
C THR A 88 7.70 31.05 -21.19
N ASP A 89 7.01 31.11 -22.33
CA ASP A 89 7.59 31.57 -23.59
C ASP A 89 7.54 33.11 -23.61
N LEU A 90 8.64 33.74 -23.20
CA LEU A 90 8.76 35.20 -23.13
C LEU A 90 8.67 35.89 -24.50
N PHE A 91 8.94 35.18 -25.60
CA PHE A 91 8.86 35.76 -26.94
C PHE A 91 7.43 35.71 -27.49
N ALA A 92 6.69 34.63 -27.21
CA ALA A 92 5.27 34.50 -27.57
C ALA A 92 4.34 35.21 -26.57
N GLY A 93 4.80 35.48 -25.35
CA GLY A 93 3.96 36.01 -24.26
C GLY A 93 2.95 34.99 -23.75
N GLU A 94 3.26 33.69 -23.87
CA GLU A 94 2.37 32.58 -23.56
C GLU A 94 2.98 31.70 -22.45
N VAL A 95 2.12 31.08 -21.65
CA VAL A 95 2.49 29.94 -20.80
C VAL A 95 2.21 28.67 -21.59
N ARG A 96 3.19 27.77 -21.63
CA ARG A 96 3.10 26.48 -22.32
C ARG A 96 3.32 25.35 -21.33
N PHE A 97 2.76 24.21 -21.65
CA PHE A 97 2.94 22.97 -20.89
C PHE A 97 3.70 21.96 -21.76
N ALA A 98 4.84 21.50 -21.28
CA ALA A 98 5.56 20.37 -21.86
C ALA A 98 5.32 19.15 -20.99
N TYR A 99 5.03 18.00 -21.61
CA TYR A 99 4.75 16.78 -20.88
C TYR A 99 5.17 15.54 -21.66
N ASN A 100 5.36 14.46 -20.91
CA ASN A 100 5.52 13.12 -21.39
C ASN A 100 4.63 12.19 -20.57
N VAL A 101 3.95 11.26 -21.24
CA VAL A 101 3.21 10.17 -20.61
C VAL A 101 3.86 8.88 -21.08
N ASP A 102 4.46 8.14 -20.16
CA ASP A 102 4.92 6.78 -20.39
C ASP A 102 3.81 5.80 -20.00
N THR A 103 3.32 5.04 -20.97
CA THR A 103 2.15 4.19 -20.78
C THR A 103 2.52 2.92 -20.03
N LEU A 104 1.66 2.48 -19.11
CA LEU A 104 1.84 1.23 -18.38
C LEU A 104 2.10 0.04 -19.31
N GLU A 105 3.20 -0.65 -19.06
CA GLU A 105 3.52 -1.91 -19.71
C GLU A 105 3.35 -3.10 -18.76
N THR A 106 3.38 -4.31 -19.32
CA THR A 106 3.26 -5.53 -18.51
C THR A 106 4.41 -5.68 -17.50
N GLU A 107 5.60 -5.17 -17.80
CA GLU A 107 6.73 -5.18 -16.86
C GLU A 107 6.43 -4.35 -15.60
N ASP A 108 5.78 -3.20 -15.75
CA ASP A 108 5.38 -2.34 -14.64
C ASP A 108 4.39 -3.05 -13.72
N LEU A 109 3.47 -3.84 -14.29
CA LEU A 109 2.52 -4.65 -13.52
C LEU A 109 3.22 -5.72 -12.67
N TYR A 110 4.24 -6.39 -13.20
CA TYR A 110 5.00 -7.37 -12.43
C TYR A 110 5.83 -6.72 -11.32
N ASN A 111 6.46 -5.58 -11.64
CA ASN A 111 7.18 -4.79 -10.65
C ASN A 111 6.24 -4.30 -9.55
N PHE A 112 5.05 -3.83 -9.91
CA PHE A 112 4.02 -3.40 -8.98
C PHE A 112 3.58 -4.54 -8.06
N ALA A 113 3.27 -5.73 -8.62
CA ALA A 113 2.93 -6.91 -7.82
C ALA A 113 4.03 -7.30 -6.82
N TYR A 114 5.31 -7.21 -7.24
CA TYR A 114 6.44 -7.43 -6.33
C TYR A 114 6.49 -6.41 -5.19
N LEU A 115 6.25 -5.12 -5.49
CA LEU A 115 6.20 -4.06 -4.50
C LEU A 115 5.03 -4.24 -3.52
N LEU A 116 3.85 -4.63 -4.01
CA LEU A 116 2.70 -4.97 -3.17
C LEU A 116 3.01 -6.11 -2.21
N GLY A 117 3.70 -7.17 -2.68
CA GLY A 117 4.15 -8.25 -1.81
C GLY A 117 5.03 -7.77 -0.66
N ARG A 118 5.96 -6.83 -0.93
CA ARG A 118 6.80 -6.22 0.12
C ARG A 118 5.99 -5.32 1.06
N LYS A 119 5.05 -4.55 0.52
CA LYS A 119 4.16 -3.66 1.28
C LYS A 119 3.29 -4.48 2.24
N TYR A 120 2.63 -5.53 1.75
CA TYR A 120 1.77 -6.42 2.54
C TYR A 120 2.54 -7.24 3.57
N ALA A 121 3.78 -7.65 3.27
CA ALA A 121 4.66 -8.28 4.27
C ALA A 121 4.97 -7.32 5.42
N SER A 122 5.20 -6.03 5.13
CA SER A 122 5.41 -5.01 6.15
C SER A 122 4.15 -4.81 6.99
N TYR A 123 2.98 -4.69 6.36
CA TYR A 123 1.70 -4.57 7.06
C TYR A 123 1.41 -5.78 7.97
N THR A 124 1.81 -6.97 7.55
CA THR A 124 1.68 -8.20 8.35
C THR A 124 2.56 -8.11 9.61
N ILE A 125 3.80 -7.62 9.50
CA ILE A 125 4.69 -7.43 10.65
C ILE A 125 4.11 -6.37 11.60
N ASP A 126 3.65 -5.24 11.06
CA ASP A 126 3.04 -4.18 11.85
C ASP A 126 1.81 -4.68 12.62
N TRP A 127 0.98 -5.49 11.96
CA TRP A 127 -0.14 -6.15 12.62
C TRP A 127 0.31 -7.05 13.77
N MET A 128 1.31 -7.90 13.56
CA MET A 128 1.85 -8.79 14.60
C MET A 128 2.37 -8.00 15.80
N VAL A 129 3.05 -6.87 15.56
CA VAL A 129 3.58 -5.99 16.60
C VAL A 129 2.44 -5.38 17.41
N ASN A 130 1.44 -4.78 16.75
CA ASN A 130 0.34 -4.14 17.46
C ASN A 130 -0.49 -5.14 18.23
N LYS A 131 -0.79 -6.30 17.63
CA LYS A 131 -1.46 -7.40 18.34
C LYS A 131 -0.69 -7.82 19.60
N TYR A 132 0.63 -7.98 19.49
CA TYR A 132 1.46 -8.32 20.65
C TYR A 132 1.39 -7.24 21.75
N LEU A 133 1.43 -5.96 21.37
CA LEU A 133 1.31 -4.85 22.32
C LEU A 133 -0.08 -4.84 23.00
N ASP A 134 -1.14 -5.09 22.24
CA ASP A 134 -2.51 -5.12 22.76
C ASP A 134 -2.72 -6.28 23.73
N GLU A 135 -2.11 -7.44 23.48
CA GLU A 135 -2.20 -8.62 24.35
C GLU A 135 -1.32 -8.53 25.61
N ASN A 136 -0.25 -7.73 25.59
CA ASN A 136 0.76 -7.71 26.66
C ASN A 136 0.82 -6.39 27.46
N ILE A 137 0.18 -5.32 26.98
CA ILE A 137 0.12 -4.03 27.69
C ILE A 137 -1.28 -3.82 28.26
N PRO A 138 -1.43 -3.49 29.56
CA PRO A 138 -2.73 -3.22 30.15
C PRO A 138 -3.49 -2.09 29.44
N GLU A 139 -4.81 -2.22 29.34
CA GLU A 139 -5.74 -1.35 28.59
C GLU A 139 -5.66 0.16 28.93
N GLY A 140 -5.13 0.55 30.10
CA GLY A 140 -4.89 1.96 30.47
C GLY A 140 -3.46 2.47 30.24
N LYS A 141 -2.56 1.60 29.75
CA LYS A 141 -1.16 1.91 29.45
C LYS A 141 -0.82 1.75 27.97
N ARG A 142 -1.69 1.11 27.20
CA ARG A 142 -1.57 1.01 25.75
C ARG A 142 -1.82 2.39 25.16
N SER A 143 -0.90 2.90 24.34
CA SER A 143 -1.16 4.13 23.59
C SER A 143 -2.04 3.83 22.38
N ASP A 144 -2.71 4.84 21.84
CA ASP A 144 -3.57 4.69 20.64
C ASP A 144 -2.74 4.60 19.34
N ASN A 145 -1.42 4.76 19.42
CA ASN A 145 -0.55 4.72 18.25
C ASN A 145 -0.52 3.31 17.65
N TYR A 146 -0.66 3.26 16.33
CA TYR A 146 -0.34 2.09 15.55
C TYR A 146 1.14 2.10 15.21
N TRP A 147 1.86 1.06 15.64
CA TRP A 147 3.31 0.97 15.50
C TRP A 147 3.71 0.21 14.25
N ARG A 148 4.68 0.75 13.52
CA ARG A 148 5.33 0.06 12.41
C ARG A 148 6.74 -0.35 12.74
N TYR A 149 7.22 -1.38 12.06
CA TYR A 149 8.60 -1.81 12.13
C TYR A 149 9.31 -1.58 10.79
N ASP A 150 10.39 -0.80 10.80
CA ASP A 150 11.32 -0.71 9.68
C ASP A 150 12.34 -1.86 9.79
N PRO A 151 12.31 -2.89 8.92
CA PRO A 151 13.24 -4.01 9.02
C PRO A 151 14.68 -3.65 8.62
N TYR A 152 14.89 -2.55 7.88
CA TYR A 152 16.21 -2.10 7.45
C TYR A 152 16.89 -1.27 8.54
N ARG A 153 16.16 -0.32 9.13
CA ARG A 153 16.66 0.51 10.23
C ARG A 153 16.57 -0.19 11.59
N LYS A 154 15.70 -1.21 11.70
CA LYS A 154 15.39 -1.95 12.94
C LYS A 154 14.79 -1.04 14.01
N GLU A 155 13.89 -0.16 13.59
CA GLU A 155 13.27 0.84 14.44
C GLU A 155 11.74 0.76 14.38
N PHE A 156 11.11 1.17 15.48
CA PHE A 156 9.66 1.31 15.55
C PHE A 156 9.27 2.79 15.46
N TYR A 157 8.25 3.08 14.67
CA TYR A 157 7.71 4.43 14.49
C TYR A 157 6.17 4.40 14.39
N PRO A 158 5.47 5.45 14.82
CA PRO A 158 4.03 5.52 14.70
C PRO A 158 3.63 5.85 13.25
N GLU A 159 2.54 5.25 12.77
CA GLU A 159 1.94 5.57 11.47
C GLU A 159 0.46 5.14 11.44
N GLU A 160 -0.41 6.02 10.96
CA GLU A 160 -1.87 5.89 11.14
C GLU A 160 -2.62 5.51 9.86
N GLU A 161 -2.08 5.86 8.68
CA GLU A 161 -2.85 5.85 7.43
C GLU A 161 -2.65 4.57 6.61
N ASP A 162 -1.41 4.19 6.34
CA ASP A 162 -1.06 3.16 5.34
C ASP A 162 -1.10 1.71 5.89
N ARG A 163 -2.24 1.13 6.23
CA ARG A 163 -2.24 -0.21 6.86
C ARG A 163 -3.34 -1.10 6.33
N PHE A 164 -3.24 -2.38 6.66
CA PHE A 164 -4.38 -3.29 6.55
C PHE A 164 -5.58 -2.72 7.29
N ILE A 165 -6.70 -2.61 6.58
CA ILE A 165 -7.97 -2.18 7.13
C ILE A 165 -8.71 -3.44 7.61
N PRO A 166 -9.00 -3.59 8.91
CA PRO A 166 -9.79 -4.72 9.39
C PRO A 166 -11.19 -4.65 8.80
N MET A 167 -11.65 -5.76 8.23
CA MET A 167 -13.03 -5.91 7.79
C MET A 167 -13.87 -6.49 8.93
N ASP A 168 -15.00 -5.88 9.24
CA ASP A 168 -15.98 -6.51 10.12
C ASP A 168 -16.56 -7.78 9.46
N GLU A 169 -17.01 -8.75 10.28
CA GLU A 169 -17.83 -9.89 9.80
C GLU A 169 -19.18 -9.44 9.22
#